data_AF-A0A392PWG6-F1
#
_entry.id   AF-A0A392PWG6-F1
#
_cell.length_a   1.000
_cell.length_b   1.000
_cell.length_c   1.000
_cell.angle_alpha   90.00
_cell.angle_beta   90.00
_cell.angle_gamma   90.00
#
_symmetry.space_group_name_H-M   'P 1'
#
loop_
_entity.id
_entity.type
_entity.pdbx_description
1 polymer ?
#
loop_
_entity_poly.entity_id
_entity_poly.type
_entity_poly.pdbx_seq_one_letter_code
_entity_poly.pdbx_strand_id
1 'polypeptide(L)'
;MLAGVNIADSWLAEAASVLSCIVGKVPFMYFGLPIGGDSRCLSFWEPFLYRVRMRLSGWKSCFLSFGGRLILLKSVLTSLPVYAFSFFKALS
;
A
#
# COMPACT_ATOMS: atom_id res chain seq x y z
N MET A 1 13.59 -10.60 4.30
CA MET A 1 13.91 -9.28 4.88
C MET A 1 13.25 -9.21 6.25
N LEU A 2 14.00 -8.88 7.29
CA LEU A 2 13.49 -8.72 8.67
C LEU A 2 13.43 -7.23 9.00
N ALA A 3 12.26 -6.73 9.39
CA ALA A 3 12.07 -5.33 9.79
C ALA A 3 11.57 -5.28 11.24
N GLY A 4 12.25 -4.49 12.07
CA GLY A 4 11.88 -4.28 13.47
C GLY A 4 11.01 -3.05 13.64
N VAL A 5 10.04 -3.12 14.55
CA VAL A 5 9.25 -1.96 14.99
C VAL A 5 9.47 -1.79 16.47
N ASN A 6 10.06 -0.66 16.88
CA ASN A 6 10.34 -0.34 18.29
C ASN A 6 11.26 -1.36 19.01
N ILE A 7 12.31 -1.83 18.33
CA ILE A 7 13.31 -2.77 18.87
C ILE A 7 14.72 -2.23 18.56
N ALA A 8 15.70 -2.55 19.42
CA ALA A 8 17.09 -2.16 19.21
C ALA A 8 17.70 -2.81 17.96
N ASP A 9 18.49 -2.03 17.21
CA ASP A 9 19.13 -2.48 15.96
C ASP A 9 20.08 -3.68 16.17
N SER A 10 20.72 -3.77 17.35
CA SER A 10 21.60 -4.89 17.72
C SER A 10 20.86 -6.22 17.75
N TRP A 11 19.69 -6.25 18.38
CA TRP A 11 18.84 -7.44 18.44
C TRP A 11 18.28 -7.79 17.06
N LEU A 12 17.88 -6.78 16.27
CA LEU A 12 17.37 -6.99 14.92
C LEU A 12 18.44 -7.63 14.01
N ALA A 13 19.69 -7.19 14.13
CA ALA A 13 20.82 -7.75 13.38
C ALA A 13 21.13 -9.20 13.79
N GLU A 14 21.09 -9.51 15.09
CA GLU A 14 21.28 -10.86 15.60
C GLU A 14 20.17 -11.81 15.12
N ALA A 15 18.91 -11.41 15.26
CA ALA A 15 17.77 -12.17 14.76
C ALA A 15 17.83 -12.38 13.24
N ALA A 16 18.24 -11.36 12.49
CA ALA A 16 18.40 -11.48 11.04
C ALA A 16 19.53 -12.45 10.66
N SER A 17 20.62 -12.48 11.43
CA SER A 17 21.72 -13.44 11.23
C SER A 17 21.26 -14.89 11.48
N VAL A 18 20.53 -15.14 12.58
CA VAL A 18 19.98 -16.47 12.90
C VAL A 18 19.00 -16.94 11.81
N LEU A 19 18.15 -16.04 11.31
CA LEU A 19 17.16 -16.34 10.27
C LEU A 19 17.73 -16.28 8.85
N SER A 20 19.04 -16.04 8.68
CA SER A 20 19.70 -15.86 7.38
C SER A 20 18.97 -14.85 6.47
N CYS A 21 18.51 -13.74 7.06
CA CYS A 21 17.73 -12.70 6.41
C CYS A 21 18.47 -11.36 6.37
N ILE A 22 18.13 -10.51 5.40
CA ILE A 22 18.62 -9.12 5.32
C ILE A 22 17.78 -8.24 6.26
N VAL A 23 18.43 -7.33 6.99
CA VAL A 23 17.75 -6.30 7.79
C VAL A 23 17.13 -5.23 6.88
N GLY A 24 15.82 -5.02 7.01
CA GLY A 24 15.06 -4.02 6.29
C GLY A 24 14.75 -2.79 7.16
N LYS A 25 14.53 -1.65 6.50
CA LYS A 25 14.12 -0.39 7.15
C LYS A 25 12.66 -0.08 6.86
N VAL A 26 11.99 0.53 7.84
CA VAL A 26 10.61 0.99 7.78
C VAL A 26 10.61 2.53 7.68
N PRO A 27 9.73 3.17 6.89
CA PRO A 27 8.70 2.57 6.04
C PRO A 27 9.22 2.05 4.70
N PHE A 28 8.58 0.99 4.18
CA PHE A 28 8.88 0.41 2.86
C PHE A 28 7.60 0.07 2.10
N MET A 29 7.69 -0.11 0.77
CA MET A 29 6.54 -0.48 -0.07
C MET A 29 6.36 -1.99 -0.14
N TYR A 30 5.16 -2.49 0.16
CA TYR A 30 4.79 -3.89 0.05
C TYR A 30 3.46 -4.04 -0.68
N PHE A 31 3.47 -4.75 -1.81
CA PHE A 31 2.33 -4.82 -2.74
C PHE A 31 1.74 -3.44 -3.09
N GLY A 32 2.62 -2.43 -3.12
CA GLY A 32 2.29 -1.04 -3.33
C GLY A 32 1.82 -0.28 -2.07
N LEU A 33 1.48 -0.93 -0.97
CA LEU A 33 1.10 -0.20 0.24
C LEU A 33 2.35 0.15 1.06
N PRO A 34 2.47 1.39 1.56
CA PRO A 34 3.55 1.72 2.50
C PRO A 34 3.31 0.99 3.82
N ILE A 35 4.26 0.16 4.26
CA ILE A 35 4.21 -0.53 5.55
C ILE A 35 4.97 0.28 6.59
N GLY A 36 4.36 0.40 7.77
CA GLY A 36 4.96 0.99 8.98
C GLY A 36 5.18 2.50 8.94
N GLY A 37 4.46 3.20 8.05
CA GLY A 37 4.25 4.64 8.18
C GLY A 37 2.96 4.97 8.95
N ASP A 38 2.73 6.26 9.21
CA ASP A 38 1.53 6.72 9.93
C ASP A 38 0.32 6.80 8.99
N SER A 39 -0.59 5.84 9.11
CA SER A 39 -1.84 5.79 8.33
C SER A 39 -2.80 6.95 8.63
N ARG A 40 -2.59 7.72 9.70
CA ARG A 40 -3.37 8.92 10.02
C ARG A 40 -2.90 10.14 9.23
N CYS A 41 -1.70 10.08 8.65
CA CYS A 41 -1.16 11.18 7.86
C CYS A 41 -1.65 11.10 6.41
N LEU A 42 -2.09 12.22 5.83
CA LEU A 42 -2.53 12.26 4.43
C LEU A 42 -1.39 11.91 3.46
N SER A 43 -0.16 12.35 3.75
CA SER A 43 1.00 12.09 2.89
C SER A 43 1.36 10.61 2.79
N PHE A 44 0.95 9.78 3.75
CA PHE A 44 1.10 8.33 3.70
C PHE A 44 0.28 7.70 2.56
N TRP A 45 -0.87 8.29 2.23
CA TRP A 45 -1.79 7.77 1.22
C TRP A 45 -1.51 8.27 -0.20
N GLU A 46 -0.61 9.26 -0.38
CA GLU A 46 -0.26 9.82 -1.69
C GLU A 46 0.16 8.75 -2.73
N PRO A 47 1.04 7.78 -2.41
CA PRO A 47 1.41 6.73 -3.36
C PRO A 47 0.24 5.83 -3.78
N PHE A 48 -0.72 5.62 -2.86
CA PHE A 48 -1.94 4.87 -3.15
C PHE A 48 -2.86 5.68 -4.07
N LEU A 49 -3.09 6.96 -3.78
CA LEU A 49 -3.88 7.87 -4.60
C LEU A 49 -3.31 8.00 -6.02
N TYR A 50 -1.98 8.10 -6.13
CA TYR A 50 -1.31 8.13 -7.42
C TYR A 50 -1.60 6.87 -8.25
N ARG A 51 -1.60 5.68 -7.65
CA ARG A 51 -1.96 4.44 -8.36
C ARG A 51 -3.43 4.40 -8.79
N VAL A 52 -4.35 4.87 -7.94
CA VAL A 52 -5.77 4.99 -8.30
C VAL A 52 -5.89 5.90 -9.53
N ARG A 53 -5.25 7.08 -9.50
CA ARG A 53 -5.22 8.01 -10.63
C ARG A 53 -4.64 7.38 -11.88
N MET A 54 -3.50 6.68 -11.80
CA MET A 54 -2.90 6.00 -12.95
C MET A 54 -3.81 4.93 -13.56
N ARG A 55 -4.52 4.16 -12.71
CA ARG A 55 -5.49 3.16 -13.17
C ARG A 55 -6.64 3.83 -13.92
N LEU A 56 -7.15 4.94 -13.39
CA LEU A 56 -8.23 5.71 -14.03
C LEU A 56 -7.77 6.45 -15.30
N SER A 57 -6.55 6.98 -15.32
CA SER A 57 -6.01 7.78 -16.43
C SER A 57 -5.51 6.93 -17.60
N GLY A 58 -5.15 5.67 -17.36
CA GLY A 58 -4.75 4.72 -18.41
C GLY A 58 -5.89 4.33 -19.37
N TRP A 59 -7.12 4.77 -19.10
CA TRP A 59 -8.28 4.40 -19.89
C TRP A 59 -8.58 5.46 -20.95
N LYS A 60 -8.48 5.08 -22.23
CA LYS A 60 -9.01 5.87 -23.34
C LYS A 60 -10.53 5.86 -23.26
N SER A 61 -11.09 6.82 -22.51
CA SER A 61 -12.53 7.09 -22.33
C SER A 61 -13.33 7.09 -23.65
N CYS A 62 -12.66 7.33 -24.79
CA CYS A 62 -13.25 7.37 -26.12
C CYS A 62 -13.91 6.07 -26.58
N PHE A 63 -13.56 4.90 -26.01
CA PHE A 63 -14.14 3.60 -26.40
C PHE A 63 -15.19 3.07 -25.41
N LEU A 64 -15.47 3.78 -24.32
CA LEU A 64 -16.40 3.32 -23.29
C LEU A 64 -17.69 4.14 -23.32
N SER A 65 -18.82 3.43 -23.34
CA SER A 65 -20.13 4.03 -23.09
C SER A 65 -20.18 4.65 -21.69
N PHE A 66 -21.14 5.54 -21.45
CA PHE A 66 -21.34 6.13 -20.13
C PHE A 66 -21.52 5.05 -19.04
N GLY A 67 -22.31 4.01 -19.32
CA GLY A 67 -22.48 2.86 -18.42
C GLY A 67 -21.18 2.09 -18.19
N GLY A 68 -20.38 1.88 -19.24
CA GLY A 68 -19.06 1.25 -19.13
C GLY A 68 -18.13 2.03 -18.21
N ARG A 69 -18.09 3.36 -18.33
CA ARG A 69 -17.30 4.23 -17.44
C ARG A 69 -17.75 4.14 -15.99
N LEU A 70 -19.06 4.11 -15.73
CA LEU A 70 -19.61 4.02 -14.38
C LEU A 70 -19.28 2.69 -13.71
N ILE A 71 -19.46 1.57 -14.41
CA ILE A 71 -19.13 0.23 -13.90
C ILE A 71 -17.63 0.13 -13.57
N LEU A 72 -16.80 0.68 -14.44
CA LEU A 72 -15.35 0.64 -14.30
C LEU A 72 -14.86 1.51 -13.12
N LEU A 73 -15.43 2.70 -12.97
CA LEU A 73 -15.19 3.58 -11.82
C LEU A 73 -15.60 2.88 -10.51
N LYS A 74 -16.78 2.25 -10.50
CA LYS A 74 -17.24 1.46 -9.36
C LYS A 74 -16.28 0.31 -9.05
N SER A 75 -15.82 -0.43 -10.05
CA SER A 75 -14.87 -1.54 -9.87
C SER A 75 -13.56 -1.10 -9.22
N VAL A 76 -12.95 0.00 -9.69
CA VAL A 76 -11.69 0.50 -9.14
C VAL A 76 -11.84 1.13 -7.75
N LEU A 77 -12.88 1.93 -7.54
CA LEU A 77 -13.11 2.58 -6.25
C LEU A 77 -13.66 1.64 -5.17
N THR A 78 -14.17 0.46 -5.53
CA THR A 78 -14.57 -0.55 -4.54
C THR A 78 -13.40 -1.48 -4.22
N SER A 79 -12.71 -2.01 -5.23
CA SER A 79 -11.65 -3.01 -5.00
C SER A 79 -10.38 -2.45 -4.37
N LEU A 80 -9.87 -1.29 -4.83
CA LEU A 80 -8.59 -0.75 -4.35
C LEU A 80 -8.64 -0.24 -2.90
N PRO A 81 -9.67 0.52 -2.48
CA PRO A 81 -9.76 0.95 -1.08
C PRO A 81 -10.02 -0.23 -0.14
N VAL A 82 -10.87 -1.19 -0.53
CA VAL A 82 -11.11 -2.40 0.27
C VAL A 82 -9.80 -3.19 0.45
N TYR A 83 -9.01 -3.35 -0.61
CA TYR A 83 -7.70 -3.97 -0.53
C TYR A 83 -6.77 -3.22 0.43
N ALA A 84 -6.66 -1.89 0.28
CA ALA A 84 -5.79 -1.09 1.12
C ALA A 84 -6.20 -1.11 2.60
N PHE A 85 -7.48 -0.94 2.89
CA PHE A 85 -8.01 -0.96 4.25
C PHE A 85 -8.04 -2.36 4.88
N SER A 86 -7.98 -3.44 4.09
CA SER A 86 -7.80 -4.78 4.66
C SER A 86 -6.40 -5.00 5.23
N PHE A 87 -5.39 -4.27 4.73
CA PHE A 87 -4.01 -4.34 5.24
C PHE A 87 -3.78 -3.49 6.49
N PHE A 88 -4.45 -2.34 6.59
CA PHE A 88 -4.37 -1.49 7.77
C PHE A 88 -5.48 -1.87 8.73
N LYS A 89 -5.11 -2.41 9.90
CA LYS A 89 -6.06 -2.69 10.97
C LYS A 89 -6.93 -1.43 11.18
N ALA A 90 -8.26 -1.58 11.10
CA ALA A 90 -9.16 -0.52 11.52
C ALA A 90 -8.77 -0.17 12.95
N LEU A 91 -8.31 1.07 13.17
CA LEU A 91 -8.03 1.55 14.52
C LEU A 91 -9.36 1.49 15.30
N SER A 92 -9.53 0.42 16.07
CA SER A 92 -10.50 0.30 17.16
C SER A 92 -9.78 0.53 18.47
#